data_AF-A0A2C9DBP9-F1
#
_entry.id   AF-A0A2C9DBP9-F1
#
_cell.length_a   1.000
_cell.length_b   1.000
_cell.length_c   1.000
_cell.angle_alpha   90.00
_cell.angle_beta   90.00
_cell.angle_gamma   90.00
#
_symmetry.space_group_name_H-M   'P 1'
#
loop_
_entity.id
_entity.type
_entity.pdbx_description
1 polymer ?
#
loop_
_entity_poly.entity_id
_entity_poly.type
_entity_poly.pdbx_seq_one_letter_code
_entity_poly.pdbx_strand_id
1 'polypeptide(L)'
;MMELDQETEAGPPVGTIWLHKKSGGIYAVVGSCRIEATREAGVLYHATDGTGPVWCRSVAEFLDGRFRLVKLDLEAARAEA
;
A
#
# COMPACT_ATOMS: atom_id res chain seq x y z
N MET A 1 -14.43 -25.69 15.59
CA MET A 1 -14.74 -25.40 14.18
C MET A 1 -14.28 -23.98 13.95
N MET A 2 -13.04 -23.81 13.45
CA MET A 2 -12.49 -22.49 13.12
C MET A 2 -12.84 -22.23 11.67
N GLU A 3 -13.77 -21.30 11.44
CA GLU A 3 -14.01 -20.73 10.12
C GLU A 3 -12.88 -19.74 9.86
N LEU A 4 -11.90 -20.17 9.05
CA LEU A 4 -10.83 -19.33 8.53
C LEU A 4 -11.28 -18.73 7.19
N ASP A 5 -12.29 -17.87 7.24
CA ASP A 5 -12.59 -16.94 6.15
C ASP A 5 -11.84 -15.62 6.41
N GLN A 6 -10.51 -15.69 6.34
CA GLN A 6 -9.69 -14.48 6.17
C GLN A 6 -9.32 -14.36 4.70
N GLU A 7 -10.33 -14.15 3.86
CA GLU A 7 -10.11 -13.69 2.49
C GLU A 7 -9.45 -12.31 2.58
N THR A 8 -8.23 -12.24 2.07
CA THR A 8 -7.27 -11.17 2.33
C THR A 8 -7.75 -9.85 1.76
N GLU A 9 -8.23 -8.93 2.61
CA GLU A 9 -8.24 -7.48 2.34
C GLU A 9 -6.80 -6.91 2.36
N ALA A 10 -5.85 -7.66 1.81
CA ALA A 10 -4.45 -7.28 1.81
C ALA A 10 -4.25 -6.18 0.77
N GLY A 11 -3.86 -5.00 1.25
CA GLY A 11 -3.33 -3.95 0.39
C GLY A 11 -2.11 -4.43 -0.41
N PRO A 12 -1.59 -3.60 -1.33
CA PRO A 12 -0.37 -3.91 -2.05
C PRO A 12 0.77 -4.29 -1.09
N PRO A 13 1.63 -5.27 -1.43
CA PRO A 13 2.72 -5.70 -0.55
C PRO A 13 3.69 -4.57 -0.21
N VAL A 14 4.27 -4.64 0.99
CA VAL A 14 5.37 -3.75 1.43
C VAL A 14 6.55 -3.85 0.46
N GLY A 15 7.18 -2.72 0.17
CA GLY A 15 8.29 -2.58 -0.78
C GLY A 15 7.87 -2.38 -2.23
N THR A 16 6.61 -2.61 -2.59
CA THR A 16 6.15 -2.32 -3.95
C THR A 16 6.22 -0.82 -4.27
N ILE A 17 6.64 -0.49 -5.51
CA ILE A 17 6.84 0.88 -5.96
C ILE A 17 5.75 1.26 -6.95
N TRP A 18 5.12 2.42 -6.74
CA TRP A 18 3.96 2.91 -7.46
C TRP A 18 4.15 4.34 -7.97
N LEU A 19 3.67 4.61 -9.17
CA LEU A 19 3.61 5.94 -9.78
C LEU A 19 2.20 6.52 -9.61
N HIS A 20 2.07 7.68 -8.96
CA HIS A 20 0.81 8.43 -8.98
C HIS A 20 0.66 9.16 -10.33
N LYS A 21 -0.32 8.74 -11.14
CA LYS A 21 -0.44 9.21 -12.53
C LYS A 21 -0.64 10.71 -12.67
N LYS A 22 -1.29 11.35 -11.69
CA LYS A 22 -1.59 12.80 -11.74
C LYS A 22 -0.40 13.66 -11.33
N SER A 23 0.25 13.36 -10.20
CA SER A 23 1.37 14.19 -9.70
C SER A 23 2.72 13.79 -10.30
N GLY A 24 2.84 12.58 -10.87
CA GLY A 24 4.11 12.03 -11.33
C GLY A 24 5.02 11.52 -10.20
N GLY A 25 4.57 11.57 -8.94
CA GLY A 25 5.35 11.12 -7.78
C GLY A 25 5.51 9.59 -7.76
N ILE A 26 6.68 9.13 -7.32
CA ILE A 26 7.02 7.72 -7.16
C ILE A 26 7.07 7.40 -5.66
N TYR A 27 6.33 6.37 -5.26
CA TYR A 27 6.08 6.04 -3.87
C TYR A 27 6.34 4.57 -3.59
N ALA A 28 6.92 4.26 -2.43
CA ALA A 28 7.04 2.90 -1.93
C ALA A 28 5.97 2.63 -0.87
N VAL A 29 5.35 1.46 -0.93
CA VAL A 29 4.47 0.97 0.14
C VAL A 29 5.32 0.53 1.32
N VAL A 30 5.00 1.02 2.52
CA VAL A 30 5.73 0.74 3.76
C VAL A 30 4.91 -0.04 4.77
N GLY A 31 3.61 -0.23 4.52
CA GLY A 31 2.74 -0.99 5.40
C GLY A 31 1.28 -0.88 5.03
N SER A 32 0.45 -1.53 5.84
CA SER A 32 -1.00 -1.41 5.82
C SER A 32 -1.50 -0.92 7.18
N CYS A 33 -2.69 -0.33 7.20
CA CYS A 33 -3.35 0.06 8.44
C CYS A 33 -4.87 -0.09 8.31
N ARG A 34 -5.58 0.20 9.40
CA ARG A 34 -7.03 0.41 9.39
C ARG A 34 -7.31 1.88 9.64
N ILE A 35 -8.06 2.51 8.73
CA ILE A 35 -8.41 3.93 8.86
C ILE A 35 -9.49 4.05 9.94
N GLU A 36 -9.20 4.71 11.06
CA GLU A 36 -10.10 4.76 12.21
C GLU A 36 -11.49 5.36 11.87
N ALA A 37 -11.50 6.44 11.08
CA ALA A 37 -12.71 7.16 10.74
C ALA A 37 -13.71 6.35 9.89
N THR A 38 -13.22 5.55 8.93
CA THR A 38 -14.06 4.78 7.98
C THR A 38 -14.07 3.28 8.26
N ARG A 39 -13.14 2.81 9.09
CA ARG A 39 -12.84 1.39 9.39
C ARG A 39 -12.38 0.58 8.19
N GLU A 40 -12.05 1.22 7.08
CA GLU A 40 -11.56 0.59 5.85
C GLU A 40 -10.06 0.23 5.96
N ALA A 41 -9.64 -0.74 5.14
CA ALA A 41 -8.23 -1.03 4.95
C ALA A 41 -7.50 0.15 4.28
N GLY A 42 -6.31 0.47 4.79
CA GLY A 42 -5.46 1.55 4.31
C GLY A 42 -4.07 1.08 3.90
N VAL A 43 -3.48 1.79 2.96
CA VAL A 43 -2.10 1.64 2.46
C VAL A 43 -1.27 2.79 3.01
N LEU A 44 -0.15 2.46 3.64
CA LEU A 44 0.87 3.42 4.06
C LEU A 44 1.99 3.49 3.02
N TYR A 45 2.34 4.68 2.58
CA TYR A 45 3.38 4.89 1.57
C TYR A 45 4.10 6.22 1.74
N HIS A 46 5.32 6.32 1.21
CA HIS A 46 6.14 7.53 1.22
C HIS A 46 6.89 7.70 -0.11
N ALA A 47 7.42 8.89 -0.37
CA ALA A 47 8.16 9.15 -1.61
C ALA A 47 9.48 8.37 -1.61
N THR A 48 9.83 7.80 -2.76
CA THR A 48 11.07 7.00 -2.90
C THR A 48 12.34 7.84 -2.85
N ASP A 49 12.23 9.15 -3.02
CA ASP A 49 13.35 10.09 -2.87
C ASP A 49 13.71 10.40 -1.40
N GLY A 50 12.98 9.80 -0.45
CA GLY A 50 13.19 9.99 0.99
C GLY A 50 12.64 11.30 1.53
N THR A 51 11.88 12.06 0.73
CA THR A 51 11.32 13.35 1.14
C THR A 51 9.86 13.23 1.60
N GLY A 52 9.44 14.13 2.46
CA GLY A 52 8.05 14.28 2.86
C GLY A 52 7.54 13.24 3.87
N PRO A 53 6.24 13.32 4.23
CA PRO A 53 5.66 12.46 5.25
C PRO A 53 5.28 11.07 4.68
N VAL A 54 4.99 10.15 5.60
CA VAL A 54 4.23 8.93 5.29
C VAL A 54 2.76 9.31 5.13
N TRP A 55 2.16 8.88 4.02
CA TRP A 55 0.75 9.08 3.70
C TRP A 55 -0.05 7.82 3.98
N CYS A 56 -1.34 8.02 4.26
CA CYS A 56 -2.34 6.96 4.32
C CYS A 56 -3.40 7.17 3.24
N ARG A 57 -3.88 6.08 2.64
CA ARG A 57 -4.97 6.08 1.66
C ARG A 57 -5.75 4.78 1.74
N SER A 58 -7.06 4.79 1.51
CA SER A 58 -7.81 3.54 1.46
C SER A 58 -7.29 2.64 0.35
N VAL A 59 -7.31 1.33 0.57
CA VAL A 59 -6.88 0.33 -0.43
C VAL A 59 -7.70 0.47 -1.71
N ALA A 60 -9.03 0.65 -1.58
CA ALA A 60 -9.93 0.84 -2.72
C ALA A 60 -9.54 2.06 -3.57
N GLU A 61 -9.23 3.20 -2.94
CA GLU A 61 -8.79 4.39 -3.68
C GLU A 61 -7.38 4.21 -4.27
N PHE A 62 -6.47 3.55 -3.55
CA PHE A 62 -5.11 3.33 -4.04
C PHE A 62 -5.08 2.44 -5.28
N LEU A 63 -5.99 1.46 -5.36
CA LEU A 63 -6.11 0.50 -6.46
C LEU A 63 -7.14 0.91 -7.52
N ASP A 64 -7.76 2.10 -7.44
CA ASP A 64 -8.79 2.57 -8.39
C ASP A 64 -8.24 2.98 -9.78
N GLY A 65 -6.93 2.90 -9.97
CA GLY A 65 -6.24 3.30 -11.19
C GLY A 65 -5.55 4.67 -11.13
N ARG A 66 -5.62 5.43 -10.01
CA ARG A 66 -4.78 6.62 -9.77
C ARG A 66 -3.29 6.29 -9.72
N PHE A 67 -2.97 5.10 -9.22
CA PHE A 67 -1.61 4.60 -9.11
C PHE A 67 -1.34 3.52 -10.14
N ARG A 68 -0.10 3.46 -10.63
CA ARG A 68 0.38 2.41 -11.52
C ARG A 68 1.57 1.73 -10.86
N LEU A 69 1.51 0.41 -10.70
CA LEU A 69 2.63 -0.39 -10.23
C LEU A 69 3.83 -0.22 -11.18
N VAL A 70 4.99 0.09 -10.63
CA VAL A 70 6.26 0.30 -11.35
C VAL A 70 7.20 -0.87 -11.12
N LYS A 71 7.36 -1.30 -9.85
CA LYS A 71 8.24 -2.40 -9.47
C LYS A 71 7.62 -3.22 -8.34
N LEU A 72 7.69 -4.54 -8.47
CA LEU A 72 7.49 -5.46 -7.36
C LEU A 72 8.84 -5.67 -6.68
N ASP A 73 8.97 -5.21 -5.45
CA ASP A 73 10.15 -5.54 -4.64
C ASP A 73 9.82 -6.75 -3.76
N LEU A 74 10.01 -7.94 -4.34
CA LEU A 74 9.69 -9.22 -3.71
C LEU A 74 10.67 -9.61 -2.60
N GLU A 75 11.78 -8.88 -2.46
CA GLU A 75 12.76 -9.08 -1.39
C GLU A 75 12.28 -8.47 -0.06
N ALA A 76 11.70 -7.28 -0.09
CA ALA A 76 11.05 -6.67 1.09
C ALA A 76 9.79 -7.43 1.55
N ALA A 77 9.04 -8.03 0.61
CA ALA A 77 7.81 -8.78 0.93
C ALA A 77 8.05 -10.09 1.73
N ARG A 78 9.31 -10.57 1.82
CA ARG A 78 9.69 -11.78 2.56
C ARG A 78 10.24 -11.50 3.95
N ALA A 79 10.42 -10.24 4.34
CA ALA A 79 11.06 -9.86 5.60
C ALA A 79 10.11 -9.83 6.81
N GLU A 80 8.82 -10.09 6.63
CA GLU A 80 7.81 -10.23 7.69
C GLU A 80 7.18 -11.62 7.65
N ALA A 81 7.97 -12.65 8.00
CA ALA A 81 7.50 -14.02 8.25
C ALA A 81 8.10 -14.57 9.54
#